data_AF-A0A5M9MRV3-F1
#
_entry.id   AF-A0A5M9MRV3-F1
#
_cell.length_a   1.000
_cell.length_b   1.000
_cell.length_c   1.000
_cell.angle_alpha   90.00
_cell.angle_beta   90.00
_cell.angle_gamma   90.00
#
_symmetry.space_group_name_H-M   'P 1'
#
loop_
_entity.id
_entity.type
_entity.pdbx_description
1 polymer ?
#
loop_
_entity_poly.entity_id
_entity_poly.type
_entity_poly.pdbx_seq_one_letter_code
_entity_poly.pdbx_strand_id
1 'polypeptide(L)'
;MPEATGLEILDDVEDLWVYIHSSTLASLLSSQSIPIGIDLDRTIVVGDSAGGLLGAYLALSYPDDIRAAILAYPMLDVRSEAFSSSRTRPISGLPLVPISVLTDYLKTQGMRDIVSSATPPARSQLTSAAFNHGMFTELYERGSESSPRRSLLFPLDRLSEHEAKLPRGEISIFHCLDDDAIPVEGSRKFAETARTAMKGKHGGDKVVLTLLDSGNHAFDFGTKLDEPWLIRLGMRLSLGYNEVVTL
;
A
#
# COMPACT_ATOMS: atom_id res chain seq x y z
N MET A 1 -6.26 -7.97 -10.25
CA MET A 1 -5.38 -8.98 -10.89
C MET A 1 -6.16 -10.29 -11.00
N PRO A 2 -5.99 -11.08 -12.08
CA PRO A 2 -4.88 -11.03 -13.03
C PRO A 2 -5.06 -10.14 -14.26
N GLU A 3 -6.21 -9.49 -14.42
CA GLU A 3 -6.59 -8.76 -15.63
C GLU A 3 -5.68 -7.55 -15.89
N ALA A 4 -5.45 -6.74 -14.86
CA ALA A 4 -4.48 -5.65 -14.88
C ALA A 4 -3.11 -6.08 -14.34
N THR A 5 -2.05 -5.52 -14.92
CA THR A 5 -0.66 -5.57 -14.48
C THR A 5 -0.40 -4.54 -13.39
N GLY A 6 0.75 -4.62 -12.72
CA GLY A 6 1.16 -3.62 -11.74
C GLY A 6 1.28 -2.21 -12.35
N LEU A 7 1.80 -2.07 -13.57
CA LEU A 7 1.94 -0.76 -14.21
C LEU A 7 0.58 -0.14 -14.56
N GLU A 8 -0.38 -0.94 -15.05
CA GLU A 8 -1.74 -0.45 -15.31
C GLU A 8 -2.44 -0.04 -14.01
N ILE A 9 -2.21 -0.76 -12.91
CA ILE A 9 -2.71 -0.36 -11.58
C ILE A 9 -2.10 0.98 -11.15
N LEU A 10 -0.80 1.19 -11.41
CA LEU A 10 -0.17 2.47 -11.11
C LEU A 10 -0.72 3.60 -11.99
N ASP A 11 -1.09 3.32 -13.25
CA ASP A 11 -1.75 4.30 -14.12
C ASP A 11 -3.09 4.76 -13.54
N ASP A 12 -3.92 3.83 -13.04
CA ASP A 12 -5.18 4.18 -12.37
C ASP A 12 -4.95 5.06 -11.12
N VAL A 13 -3.90 4.77 -10.34
CA VAL A 13 -3.53 5.56 -9.15
C VAL A 13 -3.06 6.96 -9.54
N GLU A 14 -2.29 7.09 -10.62
CA GLU A 14 -1.86 8.37 -11.16
C GLU A 14 -3.02 9.19 -11.74
N ASP A 15 -3.92 8.56 -12.48
CA ASP A 15 -5.11 9.21 -13.01
C ASP A 15 -6.00 9.75 -11.89
N LEU A 16 -6.15 9.00 -10.78
CA LEU A 16 -6.83 9.48 -9.58
C LEU A 16 -6.12 10.70 -8.98
N TRP A 17 -4.79 10.65 -8.86
CA TRP A 17 -4.00 11.77 -8.33
C TRP A 17 -4.17 13.02 -9.18
N VAL A 18 -4.10 12.90 -10.51
CA VAL A 18 -4.35 13.98 -11.47
C VAL A 18 -5.78 14.50 -11.36
N TYR A 19 -6.78 13.62 -11.26
CA TYR A 19 -8.18 14.00 -11.13
C TYR A 19 -8.45 14.81 -9.85
N ILE A 20 -7.82 14.43 -8.72
CA ILE A 20 -7.94 15.14 -7.45
C ILE A 20 -7.42 16.58 -7.54
N HIS A 21 -6.40 16.81 -8.37
CA HIS A 21 -5.81 18.14 -8.62
C HIS A 21 -6.50 18.90 -9.77
N SER A 22 -7.53 18.30 -10.40
CA SER A 22 -8.16 18.88 -11.58
C SER A 22 -9.17 19.98 -11.24
N SER A 23 -9.30 20.94 -12.15
CA SER A 23 -10.37 21.94 -12.10
C SER A 23 -11.76 21.30 -12.24
N THR A 24 -11.86 20.11 -12.87
CA THR A 24 -13.10 19.34 -12.98
C THR A 24 -13.64 18.96 -11.61
N LEU A 25 -12.82 18.35 -10.75
CA LEU A 25 -13.24 17.98 -9.40
C LEU A 25 -13.52 19.23 -8.55
N ALA A 26 -12.65 20.24 -8.63
CA ALA A 26 -12.86 21.50 -7.91
C ALA A 26 -14.19 22.18 -8.28
N SER A 27 -14.54 22.18 -9.57
CA SER A 27 -15.81 22.74 -10.07
C SER A 27 -17.00 21.91 -9.59
N LEU A 28 -16.90 20.59 -9.64
CA LEU A 28 -17.94 19.68 -9.16
C LEU A 28 -18.24 19.89 -7.67
N LEU A 29 -17.21 20.06 -6.84
CA LEU A 29 -17.37 20.24 -5.39
C LEU A 29 -17.86 21.63 -5.02
N SER A 30 -17.41 22.66 -5.74
CA SER A 30 -17.86 24.04 -5.52
C SER A 30 -19.29 24.30 -6.03
N SER A 31 -19.80 23.50 -6.98
CA SER A 31 -21.17 23.61 -7.49
C SER A 31 -22.25 22.97 -6.61
N GLN A 32 -21.86 22.35 -5.49
CA GLN A 32 -22.81 21.77 -4.54
C GLN A 32 -23.60 22.85 -3.80
N SER A 33 -24.77 22.50 -3.25
CA SER A 33 -25.62 23.44 -2.50
C SER A 33 -24.89 24.09 -1.32
N ILE A 34 -23.94 23.37 -0.73
CA ILE A 34 -22.92 23.89 0.19
C ILE A 34 -21.59 23.70 -0.54
N PRO A 35 -20.92 24.77 -1.02
CA PRO A 35 -19.66 24.65 -1.72
C PRO A 35 -18.59 23.97 -0.87
N ILE A 36 -17.96 22.93 -1.42
CA ILE A 36 -16.87 22.20 -0.78
C ILE A 36 -15.58 22.54 -1.52
N GLY A 37 -14.52 22.85 -0.77
CA GLY A 37 -13.15 22.98 -1.28
C GLY A 37 -12.28 21.84 -0.76
N ILE A 38 -11.37 21.36 -1.60
CA ILE A 38 -10.33 20.42 -1.16
C ILE A 38 -9.09 21.23 -0.76
N ASP A 39 -8.57 20.93 0.42
CA ASP A 39 -7.28 21.44 0.86
C ASP A 39 -6.20 20.39 0.58
N LEU A 40 -5.52 20.57 -0.55
CA LEU A 40 -4.48 19.65 -1.02
C LEU A 40 -3.17 19.80 -0.24
N ASP A 41 -2.95 20.93 0.45
CA ASP A 41 -1.76 21.13 1.29
C ASP A 41 -1.76 20.21 2.52
N ARG A 42 -2.93 19.67 2.90
CA ARG A 42 -3.11 18.76 4.06
C ARG A 42 -3.49 17.34 3.64
N THR A 43 -2.96 16.87 2.52
CA THR A 43 -3.24 15.52 1.98
C THR A 43 -2.52 14.42 2.78
N ILE A 44 -3.26 13.44 3.27
CA ILE A 44 -2.72 12.22 3.88
C ILE A 44 -3.15 11.04 3.00
N VAL A 45 -2.21 10.14 2.72
CA VAL A 45 -2.52 8.89 2.02
C VAL A 45 -2.65 7.76 3.03
N VAL A 46 -3.72 6.97 2.91
CA VAL A 46 -3.97 5.82 3.77
C VAL A 46 -4.18 4.61 2.89
N GLY A 47 -3.58 3.48 3.26
CA GLY A 47 -3.77 2.23 2.54
C GLY A 47 -3.42 1.02 3.39
N ASP A 48 -4.17 -0.05 3.20
CA ASP A 48 -4.01 -1.32 3.88
C ASP A 48 -3.59 -2.42 2.90
N SER A 49 -2.79 -3.40 3.35
CA SER A 49 -2.39 -4.56 2.53
C SER A 49 -1.80 -4.14 1.17
N ALA A 50 -2.43 -4.55 0.06
CA ALA A 50 -2.11 -4.10 -1.30
C ALA A 50 -2.36 -2.60 -1.51
N GLY A 51 -3.39 -2.02 -0.88
CA GLY A 51 -3.59 -0.58 -0.83
C GLY A 51 -2.45 0.15 -0.10
N GLY A 52 -1.82 -0.48 0.89
CA GLY A 52 -0.62 0.04 1.55
C GLY A 52 0.60 0.12 0.63
N LEU A 53 0.72 -0.78 -0.35
CA LEU A 53 1.70 -0.68 -1.43
C LEU A 53 1.43 0.53 -2.32
N LEU A 54 0.17 0.76 -2.71
CA LEU A 54 -0.22 1.92 -3.53
C LEU A 54 -0.06 3.25 -2.75
N GLY A 55 -0.33 3.22 -1.45
CA GLY A 55 -0.13 4.36 -0.56
C GLY A 55 1.35 4.72 -0.44
N ALA A 56 2.23 3.72 -0.30
CA ALA A 56 3.67 3.94 -0.35
C ALA A 56 4.13 4.46 -1.71
N TYR A 57 3.58 3.94 -2.81
CA TYR A 57 3.86 4.44 -4.15
C TYR A 57 3.56 5.94 -4.28
N LEU A 58 2.36 6.39 -3.90
CA LEU A 58 2.00 7.81 -3.93
C LEU A 58 2.91 8.64 -3.03
N ALA A 59 3.12 8.22 -1.78
CA ALA A 59 3.96 8.94 -0.82
C ALA A 59 5.40 9.15 -1.31
N LEU A 60 5.95 8.20 -2.08
CA LEU A 60 7.29 8.30 -2.67
C LEU A 60 7.30 9.06 -4.00
N SER A 61 6.19 9.09 -4.74
CA SER A 61 6.06 9.85 -5.99
C SER A 61 5.82 11.33 -5.76
N TYR A 62 5.05 11.66 -4.73
CA TYR A 62 4.61 13.02 -4.41
C TYR A 62 4.99 13.44 -2.97
N PRO A 63 6.26 13.31 -2.57
CA PRO A 63 6.69 13.56 -1.18
C PRO A 63 6.56 15.03 -0.75
N ASP A 64 6.56 15.96 -1.71
CA ASP A 64 6.42 17.39 -1.43
C ASP A 64 4.93 17.79 -1.25
N ASP A 65 4.01 17.12 -1.95
CA ASP A 65 2.56 17.37 -1.91
C ASP A 65 1.86 16.56 -0.80
N ILE A 66 2.33 15.34 -0.54
CA ILE A 66 1.75 14.47 0.50
C ILE A 66 2.32 14.85 1.85
N ARG A 67 1.43 15.13 2.80
CA ARG A 67 1.80 15.49 4.17
C ARG A 67 2.33 14.31 4.95
N ALA A 68 1.66 13.16 4.87
CA ALA A 68 1.95 11.96 5.65
C ALA A 68 1.32 10.73 4.99
N ALA A 69 1.77 9.54 5.39
CA ALA A 69 1.18 8.28 4.95
C ALA A 69 0.90 7.36 6.14
N ILE A 70 -0.23 6.65 6.10
CA ILE A 70 -0.61 5.63 7.08
C ILE A 70 -0.77 4.30 6.34
N LEU A 71 0.10 3.35 6.63
CA LEU A 71 0.22 2.09 5.91
C LEU A 71 -0.07 0.91 6.86
N ALA A 72 -1.23 0.29 6.70
CA ALA A 72 -1.68 -0.84 7.49
C ALA A 72 -1.18 -2.15 6.87
N TYR A 73 -0.40 -2.95 7.60
CA TYR A 73 0.15 -4.27 7.19
C TYR A 73 0.52 -4.34 5.69
N PRO A 74 1.36 -3.40 5.21
CA PRO A 74 1.47 -3.11 3.78
C PRO A 74 2.34 -4.12 3.02
N MET A 75 2.00 -4.36 1.75
CA MET A 75 2.74 -5.24 0.83
C MET A 75 4.01 -4.58 0.26
N LEU A 76 5.00 -4.29 1.10
CA LEU A 76 6.16 -3.47 0.71
C LEU A 76 7.34 -4.22 0.05
N ASP A 77 7.39 -5.55 0.17
CA ASP A 77 8.41 -6.40 -0.48
C ASP A 77 7.77 -7.43 -1.42
N VAL A 78 7.16 -6.94 -2.51
CA VAL A 78 6.44 -7.75 -3.50
C VAL A 78 7.30 -8.78 -4.23
N ARG A 79 8.63 -8.68 -4.14
CA ARG A 79 9.60 -9.65 -4.71
C ARG A 79 10.04 -10.72 -3.73
N SER A 80 9.59 -10.67 -2.48
CA SER A 80 9.91 -11.70 -1.50
C SER A 80 9.35 -13.07 -1.90
N GLU A 81 9.93 -14.13 -1.33
CA GLU A 81 9.47 -15.51 -1.55
C GLU A 81 7.99 -15.71 -1.18
N ALA A 82 7.46 -14.90 -0.27
CA ALA A 82 6.06 -14.98 0.16
C ALA A 82 5.04 -14.72 -0.97
N PHE A 83 5.44 -14.05 -2.05
CA PHE A 83 4.60 -13.74 -3.21
C PHE A 83 4.99 -14.49 -4.49
N SER A 84 6.14 -15.16 -4.46
CA SER A 84 6.74 -15.87 -5.61
C SER A 84 6.91 -17.38 -5.39
N SER A 85 6.63 -17.88 -4.19
CA SER A 85 6.69 -19.31 -3.86
C SER A 85 5.35 -19.84 -3.40
N SER A 86 5.09 -21.11 -3.70
CA SER A 86 3.90 -21.80 -3.20
C SER A 86 3.93 -21.90 -1.67
N ARG A 87 2.77 -21.65 -1.06
CA ARG A 87 2.60 -21.65 0.39
C ARG A 87 2.29 -23.04 0.90
N THR A 88 2.90 -23.40 2.03
CA THR A 88 2.60 -24.65 2.75
C THR A 88 1.41 -24.53 3.69
N ARG A 89 1.04 -23.29 4.05
CA ARG A 89 -0.10 -22.96 4.90
C ARG A 89 -1.03 -21.97 4.20
N PRO A 90 -2.35 -22.18 4.24
CA PRO A 90 -3.31 -21.25 3.68
C PRO A 90 -3.29 -19.93 4.46
N ILE A 91 -3.65 -18.85 3.76
CA ILE A 91 -3.90 -17.53 4.36
C ILE A 91 -5.26 -17.56 5.06
N SER A 92 -5.34 -17.04 6.29
CA SER A 92 -6.59 -16.98 7.04
C SER A 92 -7.65 -16.17 6.29
N GLY A 93 -8.88 -16.68 6.27
CA GLY A 93 -10.00 -16.04 5.58
C GLY A 93 -10.04 -16.23 4.06
N LEU A 94 -9.00 -16.84 3.44
CA LEU A 94 -9.01 -17.19 2.02
C LEU A 94 -9.28 -18.69 1.79
N PRO A 95 -10.08 -19.06 0.77
CA PRO A 95 -10.37 -20.47 0.48
C PRO A 95 -9.15 -21.17 -0.13
N LEU A 96 -8.78 -22.37 0.31
CA LEU A 96 -7.74 -23.14 -0.38
C LEU A 96 -8.28 -23.64 -1.73
N VAL A 97 -7.63 -23.25 -2.84
CA VAL A 97 -8.05 -23.61 -4.20
C VAL A 97 -6.87 -24.09 -5.06
N PRO A 98 -7.11 -24.97 -6.04
CA PRO A 98 -6.06 -25.42 -6.95
C PRO A 98 -5.63 -24.31 -7.90
N ILE A 99 -4.39 -24.38 -8.39
CA ILE A 99 -3.83 -23.45 -9.39
C ILE A 99 -4.61 -23.45 -10.71
N SER A 100 -5.39 -24.51 -10.99
CA SER A 100 -6.29 -24.57 -12.13
C SER A 100 -7.32 -23.44 -12.13
N VAL A 101 -7.78 -22.98 -10.95
CA VAL A 101 -8.72 -21.85 -10.87
C VAL A 101 -8.14 -20.59 -11.54
N LEU A 102 -6.87 -20.28 -11.29
CA LEU A 102 -6.21 -19.13 -11.89
C LEU A 102 -5.80 -19.41 -13.35
N THR A 103 -5.20 -20.57 -13.64
CA THR A 103 -4.69 -20.87 -14.98
C THR A 103 -5.80 -21.08 -16.01
N ASP A 104 -6.94 -21.67 -15.62
CA ASP A 104 -8.10 -21.80 -16.51
C ASP A 104 -8.82 -20.46 -16.70
N TYR A 105 -8.85 -19.61 -15.67
CA TYR A 105 -9.34 -18.24 -15.81
C TYR A 105 -8.53 -17.46 -16.85
N LEU A 106 -7.19 -17.50 -16.73
CA LEU A 106 -6.27 -16.84 -17.67
C LEU A 106 -6.45 -17.35 -19.12
N LYS A 107 -6.74 -18.65 -19.31
CA LYS A 107 -6.99 -19.23 -20.64
C LYS A 107 -8.33 -18.83 -21.24
N THR A 108 -9.38 -18.72 -20.43
CA THR A 108 -10.78 -18.66 -20.91
C THR A 108 -11.30 -17.24 -21.09
N GLN A 109 -11.09 -16.36 -20.12
CA GLN A 109 -11.54 -14.97 -20.19
C GLN A 109 -10.52 -14.08 -20.92
N GLY A 110 -9.27 -14.52 -20.98
CA GLY A 110 -8.16 -13.69 -21.42
C GLY A 110 -8.05 -12.42 -20.58
N MET A 111 -7.05 -11.60 -20.88
CA MET A 111 -6.81 -10.34 -20.16
C MET A 111 -7.69 -9.18 -20.67
N ARG A 112 -8.92 -9.46 -21.14
CA ARG A 112 -9.70 -8.51 -21.95
C ARG A 112 -10.72 -7.70 -21.17
N ASP A 113 -11.39 -8.30 -20.19
CA ASP A 113 -12.43 -7.63 -19.41
C ASP A 113 -11.90 -7.30 -18.01
N ILE A 114 -11.32 -6.10 -17.85
CA ILE A 114 -10.82 -5.61 -16.56
C ILE A 114 -12.00 -5.45 -15.60
N VAL A 115 -11.86 -6.05 -14.41
CA VAL A 115 -12.79 -5.89 -13.30
C VAL A 115 -12.16 -4.98 -12.25
N SER A 116 -12.63 -3.74 -12.15
CA SER A 116 -12.10 -2.74 -11.22
C SER A 116 -12.58 -2.93 -9.77
N SER A 117 -13.72 -3.59 -9.56
CA SER A 117 -14.24 -3.88 -8.22
C SER A 117 -15.08 -5.17 -8.19
N ALA A 118 -15.04 -5.87 -7.06
CA ALA A 118 -15.85 -7.06 -6.83
C ALA A 118 -16.19 -7.17 -5.34
N THR A 119 -17.45 -7.43 -5.00
CA THR A 119 -17.88 -7.62 -3.60
C THR A 119 -17.47 -9.02 -3.12
N PRO A 120 -16.74 -9.13 -1.98
CA PRO A 120 -16.41 -10.44 -1.42
C PRO A 120 -17.66 -11.31 -1.18
N PRO A 121 -17.60 -12.63 -1.45
CA PRO A 121 -16.40 -13.41 -1.79
C PRO A 121 -16.10 -13.49 -3.29
N ALA A 122 -16.76 -12.69 -4.15
CA ALA A 122 -16.46 -12.69 -5.57
C ALA A 122 -14.96 -12.44 -5.80
N ARG A 123 -14.36 -13.17 -6.75
CA ARG A 123 -12.92 -13.11 -7.08
C ARG A 123 -11.94 -13.56 -5.99
N SER A 124 -12.38 -13.84 -4.75
CA SER A 124 -11.50 -14.33 -3.67
C SER A 124 -10.72 -15.59 -4.02
N GLN A 125 -11.28 -16.48 -4.84
CA GLN A 125 -10.60 -17.68 -5.31
C GLN A 125 -9.41 -17.36 -6.24
N LEU A 126 -9.47 -16.30 -7.05
CA LEU A 126 -8.36 -15.88 -7.90
C LEU A 126 -7.22 -15.31 -7.05
N THR A 127 -7.55 -14.44 -6.08
CA THR A 127 -6.58 -13.94 -5.10
C THR A 127 -5.94 -15.10 -4.34
N SER A 128 -6.76 -16.01 -3.83
CA SER A 128 -6.25 -17.17 -3.10
C SER A 128 -5.34 -18.05 -3.95
N ALA A 129 -5.71 -18.34 -5.20
CA ALA A 129 -4.86 -19.09 -6.11
C ALA A 129 -3.54 -18.35 -6.39
N ALA A 130 -3.58 -17.03 -6.60
CA ALA A 130 -2.39 -16.25 -6.86
C ALA A 130 -1.40 -16.27 -5.68
N PHE A 131 -1.89 -16.06 -4.45
CA PHE A 131 -1.04 -16.05 -3.27
C PHE A 131 -0.58 -17.45 -2.84
N ASN A 132 -1.48 -18.44 -2.79
CA ASN A 132 -1.14 -19.78 -2.32
C ASN A 132 -0.16 -20.52 -3.23
N HIS A 133 -0.14 -20.19 -4.52
CA HIS A 133 0.78 -20.82 -5.48
C HIS A 133 1.98 -19.95 -5.86
N GLY A 134 2.13 -18.76 -5.25
CA GLY A 134 3.29 -17.89 -5.50
C GLY A 134 3.28 -17.20 -6.87
N MET A 135 2.10 -16.92 -7.41
CA MET A 135 1.94 -16.29 -8.73
C MET A 135 1.80 -14.76 -8.66
N PHE A 136 1.70 -14.18 -7.46
CA PHE A 136 1.40 -12.76 -7.32
C PHE A 136 2.48 -11.88 -7.97
N THR A 137 3.76 -12.12 -7.66
CA THR A 137 4.86 -11.31 -8.20
C THR A 137 4.89 -11.37 -9.72
N GLU A 138 4.74 -12.56 -10.32
CA GLU A 138 4.72 -12.73 -11.77
C GLU A 138 3.57 -11.95 -12.41
N LEU A 139 2.36 -12.06 -11.86
CA LEU A 139 1.19 -11.33 -12.36
C LEU A 139 1.35 -9.81 -12.26
N TYR A 140 1.96 -9.34 -11.17
CA TYR A 140 2.18 -7.92 -10.90
C TYR A 140 3.26 -7.32 -11.80
N GLU A 141 4.39 -8.02 -11.99
CA GLU A 141 5.51 -7.54 -12.81
C GLU A 141 5.31 -7.74 -14.32
N ARG A 142 4.33 -8.54 -14.73
CA ARG A 142 4.10 -8.92 -16.13
C ARG A 142 4.11 -7.70 -17.05
N GLY A 143 4.98 -7.72 -18.07
CA GLY A 143 5.07 -6.67 -19.09
C GLY A 143 5.86 -5.44 -18.66
N SER A 144 6.45 -5.43 -17.46
CA SER A 144 7.28 -4.33 -16.97
C SER A 144 8.75 -4.44 -17.34
N GLU A 145 9.22 -5.57 -17.90
CA GLU A 145 10.65 -5.93 -17.98
C GLU A 145 11.49 -4.91 -18.75
N SER A 146 10.92 -4.31 -19.79
CA SER A 146 11.56 -3.28 -20.62
C SER A 146 11.09 -1.86 -20.31
N SER A 147 10.17 -1.70 -19.35
CA SER A 147 9.59 -0.40 -19.02
C SER A 147 10.56 0.42 -18.18
N PRO A 148 10.80 1.70 -18.51
CA PRO A 148 11.56 2.60 -17.65
C PRO A 148 10.84 2.87 -16.32
N ARG A 149 9.54 2.56 -16.24
CA ARG A 149 8.73 2.70 -15.02
C ARG A 149 8.78 1.48 -14.11
N ARG A 150 9.55 0.44 -14.46
CA ARG A 150 9.61 -0.81 -13.68
C ARG A 150 9.98 -0.57 -12.22
N SER A 151 10.92 0.32 -11.92
CA SER A 151 11.32 0.60 -10.53
C SER A 151 10.17 1.17 -9.68
N LEU A 152 9.17 1.81 -10.30
CA LEU A 152 8.01 2.35 -9.60
C LEU A 152 7.18 1.29 -8.88
N LEU A 153 7.22 0.05 -9.37
CA LEU A 153 6.50 -1.09 -8.79
C LEU A 153 7.09 -1.54 -7.43
N PHE A 154 8.32 -1.14 -7.09
CA PHE A 154 9.08 -1.66 -5.95
C PHE A 154 9.49 -0.53 -5.01
N PRO A 155 8.76 -0.31 -3.90
CA PRO A 155 9.06 0.78 -2.96
C PRO A 155 10.50 0.73 -2.41
N LEU A 156 11.06 -0.47 -2.22
CA LEU A 156 12.43 -0.66 -1.74
C LEU A 156 13.50 -0.18 -2.74
N ASP A 157 13.26 -0.39 -4.03
CA ASP A 157 14.17 0.09 -5.09
C ASP A 157 14.14 1.62 -5.12
N ARG A 158 12.94 2.21 -5.04
CA ARG A 158 12.76 3.67 -5.01
C ARG A 158 13.43 4.35 -3.83
N LEU A 159 13.36 3.75 -2.65
CA LEU A 159 14.07 4.27 -1.46
C LEU A 159 15.59 4.25 -1.62
N SER A 160 16.10 3.34 -2.46
CA SER A 160 17.53 3.18 -2.70
C SER A 160 18.07 4.15 -3.77
N GLU A 161 17.20 4.89 -4.46
CA GLU A 161 17.58 5.91 -5.44
C GLU A 161 18.25 7.11 -4.74
N HIS A 162 19.27 7.69 -5.38
CA HIS A 162 20.06 8.78 -4.79
C HIS A 162 19.20 9.99 -4.38
N GLU A 163 18.19 10.29 -5.20
CA GLU A 163 17.27 11.42 -5.04
C GLU A 163 16.00 11.08 -4.27
N ALA A 164 15.93 9.91 -3.64
CA ALA A 164 14.79 9.52 -2.83
C ALA A 164 14.48 10.59 -1.77
N LYS A 165 13.19 10.91 -1.66
CA LYS A 165 12.62 11.82 -0.67
C LYS A 165 11.46 11.11 0.04
N LEU A 166 11.16 11.58 1.25
CA LEU A 166 9.98 11.16 1.99
C LEU A 166 9.04 12.36 2.19
N PRO A 167 7.74 12.12 2.41
CA PRO A 167 6.81 13.13 2.90
C PRO A 167 7.37 13.96 4.04
N ARG A 168 6.96 15.23 4.10
CA ARG A 168 7.39 16.14 5.19
C ARG A 168 6.89 15.69 6.57
N GLY A 169 5.85 14.88 6.64
CA GLY A 169 5.34 14.25 7.86
C GLY A 169 5.76 12.79 7.99
N GLU A 170 5.03 12.04 8.80
CA GLU A 170 5.35 10.65 9.12
C GLU A 170 4.84 9.69 8.02
N ILE A 171 5.64 8.66 7.71
CA ILE A 171 5.13 7.40 7.17
C ILE A 171 4.97 6.45 8.35
N SER A 172 3.72 6.26 8.78
CA SER A 172 3.35 5.39 9.88
C SER A 172 2.97 4.02 9.35
N ILE A 173 3.72 2.99 9.73
CA ILE A 173 3.45 1.60 9.38
C ILE A 173 3.02 0.86 10.65
N PHE A 174 1.96 0.07 10.57
CA PHE A 174 1.59 -0.85 11.64
C PHE A 174 1.36 -2.25 11.09
N HIS A 175 1.85 -3.26 11.81
CA HIS A 175 1.83 -4.64 11.33
C HIS A 175 1.84 -5.62 12.51
N CYS A 176 0.98 -6.63 12.48
CA CYS A 176 1.04 -7.74 13.41
C CYS A 176 2.20 -8.68 13.08
N LEU A 177 2.82 -9.26 14.12
CA LEU A 177 3.87 -10.26 13.94
C LEU A 177 3.35 -11.59 13.36
N ASP A 178 2.08 -11.91 13.63
CA ASP A 178 1.43 -13.15 13.22
C ASP A 178 0.61 -13.01 11.91
N ASP A 179 0.82 -11.94 11.13
CA ASP A 179 0.15 -11.78 9.83
C ASP A 179 0.53 -12.93 8.89
N ASP A 180 -0.45 -13.78 8.57
CA ASP A 180 -0.23 -14.93 7.70
C ASP A 180 -0.45 -14.61 6.22
N ALA A 181 -0.97 -13.45 5.86
CA ALA A 181 -1.15 -13.05 4.47
C ALA A 181 0.11 -12.36 3.94
N ILE A 182 0.56 -11.33 4.65
CA ILE A 182 1.63 -10.42 4.26
C ILE A 182 2.74 -10.48 5.32
N PRO A 183 3.96 -10.92 4.99
CA PRO A 183 5.01 -11.02 6.00
C PRO A 183 5.45 -9.66 6.53
N VAL A 184 5.61 -9.57 7.85
CA VAL A 184 6.09 -8.37 8.55
C VAL A 184 7.51 -7.96 8.15
N GLU A 185 8.30 -8.90 7.64
CA GLU A 185 9.66 -8.69 7.14
C GLU A 185 9.70 -7.61 6.05
N GLY A 186 8.68 -7.52 5.19
CA GLY A 186 8.61 -6.46 4.17
C GLY A 186 8.52 -5.07 4.79
N SER A 187 7.73 -4.92 5.85
CA SER A 187 7.63 -3.67 6.61
C SER A 187 8.92 -3.33 7.37
N ARG A 188 9.59 -4.33 7.96
CA ARG A 188 10.89 -4.15 8.62
C ARG A 188 11.95 -3.66 7.63
N LYS A 189 12.07 -4.35 6.50
CA LYS A 189 13.02 -4.02 5.43
C LYS A 189 12.79 -2.63 4.87
N PHE A 190 11.53 -2.25 4.64
CA PHE A 190 11.19 -0.89 4.20
C PHE A 190 11.63 0.16 5.21
N ALA A 191 11.28 -0.01 6.49
CA ALA A 191 11.64 0.95 7.53
C ALA A 191 13.17 1.10 7.69
N GLU A 192 13.91 -0.02 7.64
CA GLU A 192 15.38 -0.01 7.70
C GLU A 192 15.99 0.65 6.47
N THR A 193 15.51 0.32 5.27
CA THR A 193 15.98 0.89 4.00
C THR A 193 15.75 2.40 3.98
N ALA A 194 14.55 2.85 4.35
CA ALA A 194 14.21 4.27 4.38
C ALA A 194 15.08 5.03 5.40
N ARG A 195 15.25 4.52 6.62
CA ARG A 195 16.11 5.15 7.65
C ARG A 195 17.56 5.25 7.18
N THR A 196 18.05 4.23 6.48
CA THR A 196 19.40 4.21 5.93
C THR A 196 19.56 5.23 4.81
N ALA A 197 18.66 5.23 3.82
CA ALA A 197 18.69 6.13 2.68
C ALA A 197 18.53 7.61 3.07
N MET A 198 17.81 7.86 4.17
CA MET A 198 17.54 9.20 4.69
C MET A 198 18.47 9.62 5.83
N LYS A 199 19.52 8.85 6.11
CA LYS A 199 20.48 9.19 7.17
C LYS A 199 21.15 10.54 6.87
N GLY A 200 20.96 11.52 7.75
CA GLY A 200 21.45 12.88 7.57
C GLY A 200 20.63 13.74 6.60
N LYS A 201 19.52 13.20 6.06
CA LYS A 201 18.53 13.94 5.26
C LYS A 201 17.31 14.27 6.12
N HIS A 202 16.56 15.30 5.73
CA HIS A 202 15.28 15.61 6.36
C HIS A 202 14.30 14.44 6.17
N GLY A 203 13.65 13.99 7.25
CA GLY A 203 12.61 12.95 7.19
C GLY A 203 13.06 11.52 7.50
N GLY A 204 14.36 11.26 7.71
CA GLY A 204 14.83 9.89 7.99
C GLY A 204 14.38 9.29 9.31
N ASP A 205 14.05 10.13 10.29
CA ASP A 205 13.43 9.79 11.56
C ASP A 205 11.89 9.66 11.47
N LYS A 206 11.29 9.99 10.32
CA LYS A 206 9.84 10.04 10.11
C LYS A 206 9.24 8.76 9.53
N VAL A 207 10.00 7.66 9.53
CA VAL A 207 9.47 6.32 9.23
C VAL A 207 9.29 5.54 10.52
N VAL A 208 8.04 5.41 10.92
CA VAL A 208 7.64 4.73 12.15
C VAL A 208 7.10 3.36 11.78
N LEU A 209 7.64 2.33 12.43
CA LEU A 209 7.11 0.98 12.37
C LEU A 209 6.61 0.60 13.75
N THR A 210 5.32 0.34 13.86
CA THR A 210 4.64 -0.17 15.06
C THR A 210 4.33 -1.63 14.84
N LEU A 211 4.90 -2.49 15.68
CA LEU A 211 4.67 -3.92 15.64
C LEU A 211 3.70 -4.31 16.73
N LEU A 212 2.72 -5.14 16.40
CA LEU A 212 1.75 -5.65 17.34
C LEU A 212 2.02 -7.13 17.60
N ASP A 213 2.09 -7.50 18.88
CA ASP A 213 2.46 -8.85 19.31
C ASP A 213 1.41 -9.92 18.97
N SER A 214 0.19 -9.52 18.62
CA SER A 214 -0.89 -10.43 18.24
C SER A 214 -1.84 -9.77 17.25
N GLY A 215 -2.59 -10.60 16.54
CA GLY A 215 -3.49 -10.21 15.46
C GLY A 215 -3.05 -10.82 14.13
N ASN A 216 -3.95 -10.86 13.16
CA ASN A 216 -3.66 -11.36 11.82
C ASN A 216 -3.85 -10.24 10.80
N HIS A 217 -3.71 -10.53 9.52
CA HIS A 217 -4.08 -9.62 8.44
C HIS A 217 -5.47 -9.03 8.68
N ALA A 218 -5.63 -7.74 8.38
CA ALA A 218 -6.90 -7.03 8.59
C ALA A 218 -7.37 -6.99 10.07
N PHE A 219 -6.44 -7.00 11.04
CA PHE A 219 -6.77 -6.91 12.48
C PHE A 219 -7.50 -5.61 12.87
N ASP A 220 -7.35 -4.55 12.09
CA ASP A 220 -7.85 -3.20 12.37
C ASP A 220 -9.36 -3.05 12.17
N PHE A 221 -10.02 -3.93 11.40
CA PHE A 221 -11.48 -3.93 11.24
C PHE A 221 -12.26 -4.08 12.56
N GLY A 222 -11.67 -4.77 13.55
CA GLY A 222 -12.24 -4.95 14.88
C GLY A 222 -11.62 -4.06 15.96
N THR A 223 -10.66 -3.21 15.58
CA THR A 223 -9.87 -2.42 16.53
C THR A 223 -10.64 -1.20 17.00
N LYS A 224 -10.62 -0.95 18.31
CA LYS A 224 -11.26 0.23 18.90
C LYS A 224 -10.32 1.44 18.85
N LEU A 225 -10.90 2.64 18.75
CA LEU A 225 -10.12 3.88 18.66
C LEU A 225 -9.32 4.21 19.93
N ASP A 226 -9.65 3.60 21.06
CA ASP A 226 -8.95 3.77 22.34
C ASP A 226 -7.73 2.85 22.50
N GLU A 227 -7.41 2.06 21.48
CA GLU A 227 -6.20 1.24 21.48
C GLU A 227 -4.94 2.12 21.62
N PRO A 228 -4.00 1.80 22.52
CA PRO A 228 -2.86 2.67 22.81
C PRO A 228 -2.01 3.02 21.59
N TRP A 229 -1.89 2.11 20.63
CA TRP A 229 -1.12 2.34 19.41
C TRP A 229 -1.82 3.31 18.44
N LEU A 230 -3.16 3.29 18.37
CA LEU A 230 -3.96 4.24 17.59
C LEU A 230 -3.96 5.62 18.22
N ILE A 231 -4.07 5.70 19.55
CA ILE A 231 -3.95 6.97 20.27
C ILE A 231 -2.59 7.60 19.97
N ARG A 232 -1.49 6.83 20.06
CA ARG A 232 -0.15 7.32 19.73
C ARG A 232 -0.03 7.79 18.28
N LEU A 233 -0.66 7.08 17.33
CA LEU A 233 -0.72 7.51 15.93
C LEU A 233 -1.43 8.85 15.80
N GLY A 234 -2.63 9.00 16.37
CA GLY A 234 -3.39 10.24 16.35
C GLY A 234 -2.63 11.40 17.00
N MET A 235 -1.94 11.15 18.11
CA MET A 235 -1.07 12.14 18.74
C MET A 235 0.06 12.57 17.80
N ARG A 236 0.74 11.65 17.10
CA ARG A 236 1.84 12.03 16.19
C ARG A 236 1.36 12.80 14.97
N LEU A 237 0.22 12.40 14.39
CA LEU A 237 -0.36 13.08 13.24
C LEU A 237 -0.87 14.48 13.59
N SER A 238 -1.41 14.66 14.80
CA SER A 238 -1.89 15.96 15.31
C SER A 238 -0.75 16.85 15.83
N LEU A 239 0.26 16.27 16.49
CA LEU A 239 1.43 16.95 17.06
C LEU A 239 2.56 17.12 16.04
N GLY A 240 2.23 17.22 14.75
CA GLY A 240 3.09 17.93 13.79
C GLY A 240 3.36 19.39 14.16
N TYR A 241 2.83 19.85 15.30
CA TYR A 241 3.21 21.03 16.06
C TYR A 241 4.30 20.66 17.08
N ASN A 242 5.45 21.32 16.96
CA ASN A 242 6.50 21.35 17.98
C ASN A 242 5.90 21.66 19.35
N GLU A 243 5.66 20.65 20.18
CA GLU A 243 5.82 20.75 21.61
C GLU A 243 5.96 19.34 22.19
N VAL A 244 7.12 19.12 22.82
CA VAL A 244 7.45 17.94 23.58
C VAL A 244 6.44 17.84 24.73
N VAL A 245 5.44 16.98 24.60
CA VAL A 245 4.68 16.54 25.78
C VAL A 245 5.48 15.41 26.41
N THR A 246 6.39 15.80 27.31
CA THR A 246 6.93 14.89 28.33
C THR A 246 5.75 14.44 29.20
N LEU A 247 5.52 13.13 29.27
CA LEU A 247 4.62 12.51 30.26
C LEU A 247 5.16 12.73 31.67
#